data_AF-A0A2W1A9U9-F1
#
_entry.id   AF-A0A2W1A9U9-F1
#
_cell.length_a   1.000
_cell.length_b   1.000
_cell.length_c   1.000
_cell.angle_alpha   90.00
_cell.angle_beta   90.00
_cell.angle_gamma   90.00
#
_symmetry.space_group_name_H-M   'P 1'
#
loop_
_entity.id
_entity.type
_entity.pdbx_description
1 polymer ?
#
loop_
_entity_poly.entity_id
_entity_poly.type
_entity_poly.pdbx_seq_one_letter_code
_entity_poly.pdbx_strand_id
1 'polypeptide(L)'
;MAIWGRRKRYLQPVIVPPVAGKRALMHESIVPLWAQARSALEQADSVIVFGYSCPSLDLEARLLICEALRKGDRDLAVLNPDAAVAGIVADLAESGKVRWFRDLPSYLGTP
;
A
#
# COMPACT_ATOMS: atom_id res chain seq x y z
N MET A 1 10.13 49.12 -0.93
CA MET A 1 9.50 48.44 0.22
C MET A 1 8.64 47.29 -0.32
N ALA A 2 9.16 46.06 -0.33
CA ALA A 2 8.48 44.92 -0.95
C ALA A 2 7.78 44.08 0.12
N ILE A 3 6.46 43.91 -0.03
CA ILE A 3 5.60 43.18 0.90
C ILE A 3 5.68 41.69 0.54
N TRP A 4 6.48 40.92 1.27
CA TRP A 4 6.47 39.45 1.18
C TRP A 4 5.21 38.90 1.87
N GLY A 5 4.09 38.86 1.15
CA GLY A 5 2.89 38.18 1.62
C GLY A 5 3.11 36.66 1.66
N ARG A 6 3.03 36.03 2.83
CA ARG A 6 3.00 34.57 2.95
C ARG A 6 1.79 34.03 2.16
N ARG A 7 2.02 33.26 1.09
CA ARG A 7 0.94 32.51 0.41
C ARG A 7 0.30 31.55 1.41
N LYS A 8 -0.95 31.81 1.80
CA LYS A 8 -1.79 30.81 2.46
C LYS A 8 -2.18 29.77 1.42
N ARG A 9 -1.78 28.51 1.63
CA ARG A 9 -2.26 27.36 0.86
C ARG A 9 -3.39 26.73 1.66
N TYR A 10 -4.57 26.61 1.05
CA TYR A 10 -5.68 25.87 1.62
C TYR A 10 -5.67 24.48 0.99
N LEU A 11 -5.72 23.42 1.80
CA LEU A 11 -5.95 22.07 1.29
C LEU A 11 -7.45 21.96 0.99
N GLN A 12 -7.81 21.80 -0.29
CA GLN A 12 -9.16 21.35 -0.60
C GLN A 12 -9.25 19.85 -0.26
N PRO A 13 -10.21 19.42 0.57
CA PRO A 13 -10.41 18.01 0.84
C PRO A 13 -10.89 17.32 -0.44
N VAL A 14 -10.07 16.42 -0.98
CA VAL A 14 -10.48 15.50 -2.04
C VAL A 14 -11.09 14.28 -1.35
N ILE A 15 -12.42 14.17 -1.40
CA ILE A 15 -13.12 12.98 -0.89
C ILE A 15 -13.03 11.91 -1.97
N VAL A 16 -12.28 10.84 -1.70
CA VAL A 16 -12.29 9.65 -2.55
C VAL A 16 -13.36 8.70 -2.00
N PRO A 17 -14.49 8.51 -2.70
CA PRO A 17 -15.59 7.71 -2.19
C PRO A 17 -15.20 6.22 -2.15
N PRO A 18 -15.83 5.42 -1.26
CA PRO A 18 -15.59 3.99 -1.13
C PRO A 18 -16.29 3.20 -2.26
N VAL A 19 -15.89 3.46 -3.49
CA VAL A 19 -16.36 2.72 -4.68
C VAL A 19 -15.30 1.69 -5.10
N ALA A 20 -15.73 0.60 -5.74
CA ALA A 20 -14.85 -0.50 -6.16
C ALA A 20 -13.74 -0.05 -7.13
N GLY A 21 -14.00 0.99 -7.93
CA GLY A 21 -13.03 1.60 -8.85
C GLY A 21 -12.79 3.06 -8.49
N LYS A 22 -11.71 3.36 -7.77
CA LYS A 22 -11.38 4.74 -7.39
C LYS A 22 -10.86 5.55 -8.58
N ARG A 23 -10.33 4.91 -9.64
CA ARG A 23 -9.69 5.59 -10.79
C ARG A 23 -10.52 6.66 -11.47
N ALA A 24 -11.81 6.42 -11.71
CA ALA A 24 -12.68 7.40 -12.37
C ALA A 24 -12.98 8.63 -11.49
N LEU A 25 -12.77 8.52 -10.19
CA LEU A 25 -13.06 9.56 -9.18
C LEU A 25 -11.78 10.07 -8.50
N MET A 26 -10.62 9.54 -8.90
CA MET A 26 -9.33 9.95 -8.39
C MET A 26 -8.92 11.25 -9.05
N HIS A 27 -8.55 12.21 -8.21
CA HIS A 27 -7.91 13.43 -8.67
C HIS A 27 -6.64 13.09 -9.46
N GLU A 28 -6.40 13.78 -10.56
CA GLU A 28 -5.27 13.54 -11.47
C GLU A 28 -3.90 13.48 -10.76
N SER A 29 -3.75 14.21 -9.65
CA SER A 29 -2.55 14.21 -8.82
C SER A 29 -2.26 12.89 -8.08
N ILE A 30 -3.25 11.98 -7.98
CA ILE A 30 -3.09 10.67 -7.34
C ILE A 30 -2.44 9.66 -8.30
N VAL A 31 -2.63 9.83 -9.62
CA VAL A 31 -2.09 8.88 -10.62
C VAL A 31 -0.56 8.78 -10.55
N PRO A 32 0.22 9.89 -10.47
CA PRO A 32 1.66 9.81 -10.28
C PRO A 32 2.07 9.12 -8.97
N LEU A 33 1.27 9.23 -7.91
CA LEU A 33 1.57 8.57 -6.63
C LEU A 33 1.48 7.05 -6.73
N TRP A 34 0.52 6.52 -7.49
CA TRP A 34 0.44 5.07 -7.75
C TRP A 34 1.62 4.56 -8.57
N ALA A 35 2.07 5.34 -9.56
CA ALA A 35 3.26 5.00 -10.34
C ALA A 35 4.53 4.98 -9.45
N GLN A 36 4.67 5.97 -8.56
CA GLN A 36 5.76 6.01 -7.58
C GLN A 36 5.69 4.84 -6.60
N ALA A 37 4.51 4.52 -6.08
CA ALA A 37 4.30 3.39 -5.18
C ALA A 37 4.68 2.07 -5.85
N ARG A 38 4.28 1.88 -7.12
CA ARG A 38 4.69 0.71 -7.91
C ARG A 38 6.20 0.61 -8.04
N SER A 39 6.85 1.69 -8.49
CA SER A 39 8.30 1.71 -8.67
C SER A 39 9.04 1.41 -7.37
N ALA A 40 8.55 1.94 -6.24
CA ALA A 40 9.15 1.67 -4.93
C ALA A 40 9.00 0.20 -4.51
N LEU A 41 7.84 -0.41 -4.74
CA LEU A 41 7.59 -1.82 -4.43
C LEU A 41 8.39 -2.77 -5.32
N GLU A 42 8.52 -2.47 -6.61
CA GLU A 42 9.30 -3.27 -7.56
C GLU A 42 10.80 -3.29 -7.21
N GLN A 43 11.33 -2.18 -6.67
CA GLN A 43 12.74 -2.02 -6.30
C GLN A 43 13.06 -2.44 -4.85
N ALA A 44 12.05 -2.73 -4.04
CA ALA A 44 12.26 -3.06 -2.64
C ALA A 44 12.80 -4.49 -2.45
N ASP A 45 13.88 -4.61 -1.68
CA ASP A 45 14.43 -5.91 -1.25
C ASP A 45 13.54 -6.60 -0.19
N SER A 46 12.84 -5.79 0.62
CA SER A 46 11.92 -6.24 1.66
C SER A 46 10.66 -5.38 1.67
N VAL A 47 9.52 -6.03 1.82
CA VAL A 47 8.19 -5.40 1.85
C VAL A 47 7.43 -5.88 3.07
N ILE A 48 6.84 -4.94 3.80
CA ILE A 48 6.03 -5.20 4.99
C ILE A 48 4.63 -4.65 4.74
N VAL A 49 3.62 -5.52 4.71
CA VAL A 49 2.21 -5.14 4.66
C VAL A 49 1.70 -5.05 6.10
N PHE A 50 1.49 -3.83 6.60
CA PHE A 50 1.11 -3.59 8.00
C PHE A 50 -0.30 -3.04 8.12
N GLY A 51 -1.17 -3.72 8.88
CA GLY A 51 -2.52 -3.25 9.24
C GLY A 51 -3.50 -3.12 8.08
N TYR A 52 -3.14 -3.59 6.88
CA TYR A 52 -4.00 -3.55 5.70
C TYR A 52 -4.86 -4.82 5.64
N SER A 53 -6.18 -4.67 5.52
CA SER A 53 -7.14 -5.77 5.53
C SER A 53 -7.32 -6.48 4.18
N CYS A 54 -6.68 -6.01 3.11
CA CYS A 54 -6.82 -6.55 1.75
C CYS A 54 -8.29 -6.77 1.29
N PRO A 55 -9.17 -5.76 1.41
CA PRO A 55 -10.57 -5.91 1.02
C PRO A 55 -10.69 -6.18 -0.49
N SER A 56 -11.62 -7.06 -0.87
CA SER A 56 -11.78 -7.50 -2.26
C SER A 56 -12.07 -6.38 -3.25
N LEU A 57 -12.74 -5.31 -2.78
CA LEU A 57 -13.15 -4.14 -3.56
C LEU A 57 -12.06 -3.07 -3.73
N ASP A 58 -10.91 -3.16 -3.05
CA ASP A 58 -9.81 -2.22 -3.27
C ASP A 58 -8.93 -2.66 -4.43
N LEU A 59 -9.51 -2.58 -5.64
CA LEU A 59 -8.93 -3.14 -6.86
C LEU A 59 -7.54 -2.56 -7.16
N GLU A 60 -7.33 -1.26 -6.93
CA GLU A 60 -6.05 -0.59 -7.23
C GLU A 60 -4.91 -1.12 -6.35
N ALA A 61 -5.15 -1.26 -5.04
CA ALA A 61 -4.15 -1.80 -4.13
C ALA A 61 -3.87 -3.28 -4.42
N ARG A 62 -4.90 -4.07 -4.76
CA ARG A 62 -4.73 -5.49 -5.12
C ARG A 62 -3.94 -5.64 -6.42
N LEU A 63 -4.23 -4.83 -7.44
CA LEU A 63 -3.47 -4.78 -8.68
C LEU A 63 -2.03 -4.33 -8.42
N LEU A 64 -1.81 -3.33 -7.57
CA LEU A 64 -0.47 -2.88 -7.20
C LEU A 64 0.36 -4.00 -6.57
N ILE A 65 -0.21 -4.72 -5.58
CA ILE A 65 0.44 -5.87 -4.94
C ILE A 65 0.72 -6.95 -5.99
N CYS A 66 -0.27 -7.27 -6.82
CA CYS A 66 -0.14 -8.31 -7.83
C CYS A 66 0.94 -7.98 -8.85
N GLU A 67 0.96 -6.77 -9.41
CA GLU A 67 1.91 -6.39 -10.45
C GLU A 67 3.32 -6.15 -9.91
N ALA A 68 3.44 -5.43 -8.78
CA ALA A 68 4.73 -5.04 -8.24
C ALA A 68 5.43 -6.20 -7.52
N LEU A 69 4.66 -7.13 -6.92
CA LEU A 69 5.24 -8.20 -6.10
C LEU A 69 5.31 -9.58 -6.78
N ARG A 70 4.72 -9.77 -7.98
CA ARG A 70 4.69 -11.08 -8.68
C ARG A 70 6.03 -11.76 -8.93
N LYS A 71 7.09 -10.96 -9.08
CA LYS A 71 8.39 -11.42 -9.56
C LYS A 71 9.48 -11.04 -8.57
N GLY A 72 10.13 -12.04 -7.98
CA GLY A 72 11.33 -11.87 -7.17
C GLY A 72 11.34 -12.73 -5.90
N ASP A 73 12.52 -13.19 -5.51
CA ASP A 73 12.75 -13.74 -4.17
C ASP A 73 13.05 -12.54 -3.25
N ARG A 74 11.98 -11.81 -2.88
CA ARG A 74 12.06 -10.69 -1.93
C ARG A 74 11.52 -11.11 -0.59
N ASP A 75 11.97 -10.45 0.45
CA ASP A 75 11.44 -10.67 1.78
C ASP A 75 10.05 -10.03 1.92
N LEU A 76 9.01 -10.84 2.15
CA LEU A 76 7.64 -10.37 2.30
C LEU A 76 7.09 -10.74 3.68
N ALA A 77 6.71 -9.73 4.45
CA ALA A 77 6.08 -9.88 5.75
C ALA A 77 4.67 -9.25 5.78
N VAL A 78 3.75 -9.89 6.49
CA VAL A 78 2.40 -9.38 6.76
C VAL A 78 2.22 -9.27 8.25
N LEU A 79 1.97 -8.05 8.73
CA LEU A 79 1.68 -7.74 10.13
C LEU A 79 0.19 -7.43 10.22
N ASN A 80 -0.60 -8.42 10.60
CA ASN A 80 -2.05 -8.27 10.73
C ASN A 80 -2.61 -9.25 11.79
N PRO A 81 -3.48 -8.79 12.70
CA PRO A 81 -4.16 -9.68 13.64
C PRO A 81 -4.95 -10.82 12.97
N ASP A 82 -5.46 -10.58 11.77
CA ASP A 82 -6.13 -11.58 10.94
C ASP A 82 -5.12 -12.31 10.04
N ALA A 83 -4.88 -13.59 10.35
CA ALA A 83 -3.97 -14.44 9.59
C ALA A 83 -4.46 -14.72 8.16
N ALA A 84 -5.76 -14.59 7.87
CA ALA A 84 -6.29 -14.80 6.52
C ALA A 84 -5.71 -13.78 5.53
N VAL A 85 -5.38 -12.57 6.01
CA VAL A 85 -4.76 -11.52 5.18
C VAL A 85 -3.42 -11.97 4.61
N ALA A 86 -2.63 -12.76 5.35
CA ALA A 86 -1.36 -13.27 4.84
C ALA A 86 -1.55 -14.20 3.64
N GLY A 87 -2.58 -15.04 3.66
CA GLY A 87 -2.96 -15.88 2.52
C GLY A 87 -3.36 -15.05 1.31
N ILE A 88 -4.19 -14.02 1.50
CA ILE A 88 -4.59 -13.11 0.41
C ILE A 88 -3.38 -12.42 -0.22
N VAL A 89 -2.44 -11.93 0.60
CA VAL A 89 -1.21 -11.29 0.11
C VAL A 89 -0.32 -12.28 -0.61
N ALA A 90 -0.17 -13.50 -0.09
CA ALA A 90 0.61 -14.57 -0.73
C ALA A 90 0.04 -14.92 -2.12
N ASP A 91 -1.29 -15.07 -2.21
CA ASP A 91 -2.00 -15.35 -3.46
C ASP A 91 -1.83 -14.21 -4.46
N LEU A 92 -2.01 -12.95 -4.02
CA LEU A 92 -1.85 -11.78 -4.90
C LEU A 92 -0.41 -11.64 -5.40
N ALA A 93 0.58 -11.85 -4.53
CA ALA A 93 1.98 -11.72 -4.85
C ALA A 93 2.55 -12.93 -5.63
N GLU A 94 1.76 -13.99 -5.84
CA GLU A 94 2.24 -15.27 -6.39
C GLU A 94 3.50 -15.78 -5.65
N SER A 95 3.59 -15.51 -4.34
CA SER A 95 4.78 -15.81 -3.52
C SER A 95 4.48 -16.92 -2.52
N GLY A 96 5.26 -17.99 -2.57
CA GLY A 96 5.20 -19.09 -1.60
C GLY A 96 5.88 -18.79 -0.25
N LYS A 97 6.52 -17.63 -0.08
CA LYS A 97 7.29 -17.28 1.12
C LYS A 97 6.78 -15.95 1.69
N VAL A 98 5.73 -16.01 2.50
CA VAL A 98 5.21 -14.86 3.24
C VAL A 98 5.33 -15.13 4.73
N ARG A 99 6.02 -14.25 5.46
CA ARG A 99 6.14 -14.32 6.92
C ARG A 99 4.96 -13.57 7.55
N TRP A 100 4.19 -14.24 8.39
CA TRP A 100 3.07 -13.61 9.09
C TRP A 100 3.42 -13.32 10.55
N PHE A 101 3.00 -12.15 11.00
CA PHE A 101 3.10 -11.68 12.37
C PHE A 101 1.76 -11.09 12.79
N ARG A 102 1.35 -11.37 14.03
CA ARG A 102 0.08 -10.86 14.55
C ARG A 102 0.10 -9.34 14.76
N ASP A 103 1.26 -8.82 15.15
CA ASP A 103 1.44 -7.45 15.60
C ASP A 103 2.89 -6.99 15.40
N LEU A 104 3.16 -5.72 15.74
CA LEU A 104 4.49 -5.14 15.61
C LEU A 104 5.52 -5.71 16.60
N PRO A 105 5.19 -5.93 17.90
CA PRO A 105 6.14 -6.54 18.84
C PRO A 105 6.65 -7.92 18.39
N SER A 106 5.75 -8.78 17.91
CA SER A 106 6.12 -10.11 17.38
C SER A 106 7.02 -10.03 16.15
N TYR A 107 6.86 -9.00 15.31
CA TYR A 107 7.76 -8.75 14.18
C TYR A 107 9.14 -8.24 14.61
N LEU A 108 9.19 -7.33 15.59
CA LEU A 108 10.43 -6.74 16.08
C LEU A 108 11.22 -7.66 17.02
N GLY A 109 10.61 -8.75 17.50
CA GLY A 109 11.21 -9.64 18.49
C GLY A 109 11.32 -9.00 19.89
N THR A 110 10.50 -7.98 20.15
CA THR A 110 10.43 -7.32 21.46
C THR A 110 9.26 -7.89 22.28
N PRO A 111 9.43 -8.10 23.60
CA PRO A 111 8.36 -8.60 24.47
C PRO A 111 7.16 -7.66 24.56
#